data_AF-A0A085WQT1-F1
#
_entry.id   AF-A0A085WQT1-F1
#
_cell.length_a   1.000
_cell.length_b   1.000
_cell.length_c   1.000
_cell.angle_alpha   90.00
_cell.angle_beta   90.00
_cell.angle_gamma   90.00
#
_symmetry.space_group_name_H-M   'P 1'
#
loop_
_entity.id
_entity.type
_entity.pdbx_description
1 polymer ?
#
loop_
_entity_poly.entity_id
_entity_poly.type
_entity_poly.pdbx_seq_one_letter_code
_entity_poly.pdbx_strand_id
1 'polypeptide(L)'
;MFTFLEKVNLSPGKIRQEDMDAVKATGWSDEAIYDAINVCALFNFYNRWIDATGVGHHTAELYQISGERLAEGGYAGPPSSGGNPKG
;
A
#
# COMPACT_ATOMS: atom_id res chain seq x y z
N MET A 1 14.80 -10.88 -6.11
CA MET A 1 13.53 -10.44 -5.49
C MET A 1 13.14 -9.01 -5.86
N PHE A 2 13.84 -7.96 -5.43
CA PHE A 2 13.42 -6.58 -5.68
C PHE A 2 13.31 -6.20 -7.17
N THR A 3 14.25 -6.63 -8.01
CA THR A 3 14.16 -6.45 -9.48
C THR A 3 12.91 -7.14 -10.08
N PHE A 4 12.51 -8.28 -9.52
CA PHE A 4 11.27 -8.96 -9.92
C PHE A 4 10.04 -8.13 -9.52
N LEU A 5 9.98 -7.64 -8.27
CA LEU A 5 8.89 -6.77 -7.82
C LEU A 5 8.81 -5.46 -8.59
N GLU A 6 9.95 -4.87 -8.95
CA GLU A 6 10.00 -3.68 -9.80
C GLU A 6 9.35 -3.96 -11.17
N LYS A 7 9.65 -5.11 -11.78
CA LYS A 7 9.01 -5.53 -13.03
C LYS A 7 7.50 -5.79 -12.85
N VAL A 8 7.09 -6.42 -11.75
CA VAL A 8 5.66 -6.62 -11.40
C VAL A 8 4.95 -5.26 -11.29
N ASN A 9 5.62 -4.27 -10.71
CA ASN A 9 5.06 -2.94 -10.49
C ASN A 9 4.96 -2.10 -11.79
N LEU A 10 6.03 -2.07 -12.58
CA LEU A 10 6.15 -1.20 -13.75
C LEU A 10 5.68 -1.85 -15.07
N SER A 11 5.65 -3.17 -15.15
CA SER A 11 5.35 -3.91 -16.38
C SER A 11 4.68 -5.27 -16.11
N PRO A 12 3.56 -5.32 -15.36
CA PRO A 12 2.92 -6.59 -14.97
C PRO A 12 2.54 -7.48 -16.17
N GLY A 13 2.13 -6.90 -17.31
CA GLY A 13 1.81 -7.66 -18.53
C GLY A 13 2.99 -8.35 -19.21
N LYS A 14 4.23 -8.05 -18.80
CA LYS A 14 5.47 -8.66 -19.31
C LYS A 14 6.03 -9.74 -18.38
N ILE A 15 5.37 -10.03 -17.26
CA ILE A 15 5.78 -11.11 -16.36
C ILE A 15 5.56 -12.46 -17.03
N ARG A 16 6.56 -13.33 -16.94
CA ARG A 16 6.55 -14.70 -17.47
C ARG A 16 7.05 -15.68 -16.42
N GLN A 17 6.93 -16.97 -16.71
CA GLN A 17 7.34 -18.03 -15.77
C GLN A 17 8.84 -17.95 -15.44
N GLU A 18 9.66 -17.54 -16.40
CA GLU A 18 11.11 -17.42 -16.21
C GLU A 18 11.46 -16.36 -15.15
N ASP A 19 10.65 -15.32 -15.01
CA ASP A 19 10.83 -14.31 -13.95
C ASP A 19 10.59 -14.91 -12.56
N MET A 20 9.56 -15.77 -12.44
CA MET A 20 9.24 -16.50 -11.22
C MET A 20 10.33 -17.52 -10.86
N ASP A 21 10.81 -18.26 -11.86
CA ASP A 21 11.87 -19.26 -11.65
C ASP A 21 13.18 -18.59 -11.23
N ALA A 22 13.52 -17.45 -11.85
CA ALA A 22 14.71 -16.68 -11.51
C ALA A 22 14.67 -16.16 -10.06
N VAL A 23 13.51 -15.71 -9.56
CA VAL A 23 13.41 -15.24 -8.18
C VAL A 23 13.42 -16.39 -7.17
N LYS A 24 12.80 -17.53 -7.49
CA LYS A 24 12.88 -18.76 -6.68
C LYS A 24 14.31 -19.28 -6.57
N ALA A 25 15.07 -19.21 -7.66
CA ALA A 25 16.47 -19.62 -7.70
C ALA A 25 17.37 -18.80 -6.76
N THR A 26 16.95 -17.60 -6.32
CA THR A 26 17.71 -16.82 -5.32
C THR A 26 17.42 -17.23 -3.87
N GLY A 27 16.65 -18.31 -3.64
CA GLY A 27 16.45 -18.90 -2.32
C GLY A 27 15.27 -18.35 -1.51
N TRP A 28 14.39 -17.53 -2.10
CA TRP A 28 13.15 -17.11 -1.44
C TRP A 28 12.13 -18.25 -1.46
N SER A 29 11.37 -18.40 -0.37
CA SER A 29 10.21 -19.28 -0.37
C SER A 29 9.11 -18.73 -1.27
N ASP A 30 8.29 -19.63 -1.81
CA ASP A 30 7.09 -19.26 -2.57
C ASP A 30 6.18 -18.32 -1.77
N GLU A 31 6.00 -18.59 -0.47
CA GLU A 31 5.21 -17.76 0.45
C GLU A 31 5.74 -16.33 0.54
N ALA A 32 7.05 -16.15 0.75
CA ALA A 32 7.65 -14.80 0.80
C ALA A 32 7.52 -14.05 -0.53
N ILE A 33 7.57 -14.76 -1.66
CA ILE A 33 7.36 -14.16 -2.98
C ILE A 33 5.90 -13.71 -3.14
N TYR A 34 4.94 -14.56 -2.77
CA TYR A 34 3.51 -14.25 -2.85
C TYR A 34 3.11 -13.12 -1.91
N ASP A 35 3.62 -13.10 -0.68
CA ASP A 35 3.38 -12.01 0.27
C ASP A 35 3.84 -10.66 -0.28
N ALA A 36 5.04 -10.62 -0.86
CA ALA A 36 5.55 -9.39 -1.45
C ALA A 36 4.75 -8.96 -2.69
N ILE A 37 4.32 -9.90 -3.53
CA ILE A 37 3.42 -9.61 -4.66
C ILE A 37 2.10 -9.03 -4.13
N ASN A 38 1.51 -9.62 -3.10
CA ASN A 38 0.26 -9.18 -2.50
C ASN A 38 0.36 -7.74 -1.97
N VAL A 39 1.43 -7.43 -1.22
CA VAL A 39 1.68 -6.06 -0.73
C VAL A 39 1.81 -5.09 -1.90
N CYS A 40 2.67 -5.39 -2.89
CA CYS A 40 2.85 -4.53 -4.05
C CYS A 40 1.55 -4.32 -4.85
N ALA A 41 0.77 -5.38 -5.07
CA ALA A 41 -0.49 -5.33 -5.79
C ALA A 41 -1.54 -4.48 -5.04
N LEU A 42 -1.60 -4.59 -3.71
CA LEU A 42 -2.54 -3.85 -2.89
C LEU A 42 -2.24 -2.33 -2.92
N PHE A 43 -0.98 -1.93 -2.79
CA PHE A 43 -0.58 -0.53 -2.96
C PHE A 43 -0.89 -0.01 -4.36
N ASN A 44 -0.61 -0.82 -5.37
CA ASN A 44 -0.95 -0.51 -6.75
C ASN A 44 -2.44 -0.26 -6.98
N PHE A 45 -3.28 -1.07 -6.33
CA PHE A 45 -4.72 -0.90 -6.36
C PHE A 45 -5.13 0.41 -5.66
N TYR A 46 -4.67 0.65 -4.43
CA TYR A 46 -5.04 1.85 -3.68
C TYR A 46 -4.60 3.13 -4.37
N ASN A 47 -3.36 3.19 -4.88
CA ASN A 47 -2.87 4.36 -5.62
C ASN A 47 -3.80 4.69 -6.79
N ARG A 48 -4.12 3.69 -7.62
CA ARG A 48 -5.02 3.87 -8.77
C ARG A 48 -6.44 4.24 -8.35
N TRP A 49 -6.95 3.66 -7.27
CA TRP A 49 -8.31 3.93 -6.78
C TRP A 49 -8.42 5.34 -6.21
N ILE A 50 -7.45 5.77 -5.39
CA ILE A 50 -7.37 7.13 -4.85
C ILE A 50 -7.28 8.14 -6.00
N ASP A 51 -6.35 7.92 -6.93
CA ASP A 51 -6.15 8.79 -8.10
C ASP A 51 -7.42 8.90 -8.96
N ALA A 52 -8.11 7.78 -9.20
CA ALA A 52 -9.31 7.76 -10.04
C ALA A 52 -10.55 8.36 -9.37
N THR A 53 -10.66 8.28 -8.04
CA THR A 53 -11.82 8.79 -7.29
C THR A 53 -11.70 10.26 -6.90
N GLY A 54 -10.52 10.86 -7.11
CA GLY A 54 -10.28 12.26 -6.77
C GLY A 54 -10.34 12.53 -5.26
N VAL A 55 -10.21 11.49 -4.43
CA VAL A 55 -9.98 11.63 -2.98
C VAL A 55 -8.59 12.27 -2.84
N GLY A 56 -8.59 13.60 -2.77
CA GLY A 56 -7.41 14.42 -2.94
C GLY A 56 -6.33 14.07 -1.91
N HIS A 57 -5.08 14.15 -2.38
CA HIS A 57 -3.89 14.15 -1.54
C HIS A 57 -4.12 15.10 -0.36
N HIS A 58 -3.98 14.56 0.85
CA HIS A 58 -3.80 15.38 2.02
C HIS A 58 -2.57 16.29 1.79
N THR A 59 -2.60 17.54 2.25
CA THR A 59 -1.39 18.37 2.20
C THR A 59 -0.25 17.66 2.94
N ALA A 60 1.01 17.98 2.62
CA ALA A 60 2.16 17.38 3.31
C ALA A 60 2.05 17.53 4.85
N GLU A 61 1.50 18.65 5.32
CA GLU A 61 1.17 18.90 6.73
C GLU A 61 0.12 17.92 7.28
N LEU A 62 -0.95 17.64 6.53
CA LEU A 62 -1.96 16.67 6.93
C LEU A 62 -1.42 15.23 6.95
N TYR A 63 -0.47 14.89 6.08
CA TYR A 63 0.24 13.61 6.15
C TYR A 63 1.12 13.51 7.40
N GLN A 64 1.83 14.59 7.77
CA GLN A 64 2.65 14.62 8.97
C GLN A 64 1.81 14.50 10.25
N ILE A 65 0.74 15.29 10.36
CA ILE A 65 -0.23 15.23 11.48
C ILE A 65 -0.87 13.84 11.57
N SER A 66 -1.24 13.25 10.41
CA SER A 66 -1.80 11.90 10.39
C SER A 66 -0.78 10.84 10.81
N GLY A 67 0.48 11.00 10.41
CA GLY A 67 1.59 10.12 10.81
C GLY A 67 1.89 10.17 12.30
N GLU A 68 1.98 11.37 12.88
CA GLU A 68 2.13 11.57 14.33
C GLU A 68 0.97 10.94 15.10
N ARG A 69 -0.27 11.18 14.65
CA ARG A 69 -1.48 10.57 15.24
C ARG A 69 -1.46 9.03 15.15
N LEU A 70 -1.03 8.46 14.03
CA LEU A 70 -0.91 7.02 13.85
C LEU A 70 0.16 6.42 14.77
N ALA A 71 1.27 7.12 14.99
CA ALA A 71 2.35 6.67 15.86
C ALA A 71 1.94 6.69 17.34
N GLU A 72 1.19 7.70 17.78
CA GLU A 72 0.76 7.84 19.18
C GLU A 72 -0.53 7.08 19.51
N GLY A 73 -1.51 7.08 18.59
CA GLY A 73 -2.87 6.59 18.83
C GLY A 73 -3.30 5.39 17.99
N GLY A 74 -2.43 4.88 17.11
CA GLY A 74 -2.76 3.78 16.20
C GLY A 74 -3.86 4.15 15.19
N TYR A 75 -4.60 3.15 14.72
CA TYR A 75 -5.67 3.34 13.73
C TYR A 75 -7.00 3.82 14.31
N ALA A 76 -7.05 4.21 15.58
CA ALA A 76 -8.26 4.80 16.15
C ALA A 76 -8.61 6.07 15.35
N GLY A 77 -9.82 6.13 14.80
CA GLY A 77 -10.34 7.36 14.18
C GLY A 77 -10.31 8.52 15.19
N PRO A 78 -10.30 9.78 14.74
CA PRO A 78 -10.49 10.89 15.67
C PRO A 78 -11.77 10.66 16.48
N PRO A 79 -11.81 11.04 17.77
CA PRO A 79 -13.03 10.88 18.57
C PRO A 79 -14.19 11.50 17.80
N SER A 80 -15.28 10.74 17.65
CA SER A 80 -16.51 11.29 17.07
C SER A 80 -16.86 12.53 17.89
N SER A 81 -17.07 13.67 17.22
CA SER A 81 -17.55 14.88 17.86
C SER A 81 -18.99 14.67 18.31
N GLY A 82 -19.17 13.88 19.36
CA GLY A 82 -20.42 13.70 20.07
C GLY A 82 -20.69 14.95 20.89
N GLY A 83 -21.55 15.83 20.37
CA GLY A 83 -21.97 17.02 21.08
C GLY A 83 -23.06 17.76 20.30
N ASN A 84 -24.28 17.22 20.29
CA ASN A 84 -25.44 18.02 19.95
C ASN A 84 -25.85 18.78 21.24
N PRO A 85 -25.75 20.11 21.32
CA PRO A 85 -26.31 20.83 22.46
C PRO A 85 -27.83 20.75 22.35
N LYS A 86 -28.46 20.00 23.27
CA LYS A 86 -29.90 20.12 23.48
C LYS A 86 -30.17 21.52 24.04
N GLY A 87 -30.96 22.30 23.31
CA GLY A 87 -31.58 23.54 23.81
C GLY A 87 -32.67 23.27 24.82
#